data_AF-A0A9P3IMD6-F1
#
_entry.id   AF-A0A9P3IMD6-F1
#
_cell.length_a   1.000
_cell.length_b   1.000
_cell.length_c   1.000
_cell.angle_alpha   90.00
_cell.angle_beta   90.00
_cell.angle_gamma   90.00
#
_symmetry.space_group_name_H-M   'P 1'
#
loop_
_entity.id
_entity.type
_entity.pdbx_description
1 polymer ?
#
loop_
_entity_poly.entity_id
_entity_poly.type
_entity_poly.pdbx_seq_one_letter_code
_entity_poly.pdbx_strand_id
1 'polypeptide(L)' 'VLVYEFMANRDLESWIGQGAPYPLSMLQRLDIMSRVAKGLLYLHDLSIVHRDIKPANTLLDAKM' A
#
# COMPACT_ATOMS: atom_id res chain seq x y z
N VAL A 1 -11.39 -20.64 -1.31
CA VAL A 1 -11.06 -19.69 -0.21
C VAL A 1 -9.62 -19.27 -0.42
N LEU A 2 -9.32 -17.97 -0.37
CA LEU A 2 -7.95 -17.46 -0.43
C LEU A 2 -7.56 -17.01 0.97
N VAL A 3 -6.35 -17.36 1.41
CA VAL A 3 -5.81 -16.99 2.72
C VAL A 3 -4.53 -16.20 2.45
N TYR A 4 -4.47 -14.97 2.95
CA TYR A 4 -3.35 -14.05 2.78
C TYR A 4 -2.73 -13.72 4.14
N GLU A 5 -1.53 -13.16 4.10
CA GLU A 5 -0.95 -12.50 5.28
C GLU A 5 -1.84 -11.36 5.77
N PHE A 6 -1.91 -11.19 7.10
CA PHE A 6 -2.74 -10.16 7.71
C PHE A 6 -2.01 -8.81 7.75
N MET A 7 -2.63 -7.80 7.14
CA MET A 7 -2.13 -6.43 7.10
C MET A 7 -2.81 -5.59 8.19
N ALA A 8 -2.09 -5.39 9.30
CA ALA A 8 -2.65 -4.85 10.54
C ALA A 8 -3.16 -3.40 10.44
N ASN A 9 -2.62 -2.61 9.50
CA ASN A 9 -2.88 -1.18 9.37
C ASN A 9 -3.86 -0.82 8.25
N ARG A 10 -4.67 -1.78 7.78
CA ARG A 10 -5.71 -1.58 6.73
C ARG A 10 -5.13 -1.08 5.40
N ASP A 11 -5.98 -0.66 4.48
CA ASP A 11 -5.60 -0.04 3.21
C ASP A 11 -5.15 1.43 3.37
N LEU A 12 -4.43 1.94 2.38
CA LEU A 12 -3.94 3.32 2.34
C LEU A 12 -5.07 4.35 2.20
N GLU A 13 -6.22 3.99 1.62
CA GLU A 13 -7.38 4.89 1.51
C GLU A 13 -7.86 5.34 2.90
N SER A 14 -7.87 4.41 3.86
CA SER A 14 -8.19 4.67 5.27
C SER A 14 -7.28 5.72 5.92
N TRP A 15 -6.07 5.94 5.37
CA TRP A 15 -5.07 6.87 5.91
C TRP A 15 -4.99 8.22 5.18
N ILE A 16 -5.49 8.31 3.94
CA ILE A 16 -5.40 9.55 3.14
C ILE A 16 -6.56 10.53 3.46
N GLY A 17 -7.63 10.06 4.08
CA GLY A 17 -8.81 10.86 4.44
C GLY A 17 -8.95 11.22 5.93
N GLN A 18 -10.17 11.59 6.34
CA GLN A 18 -10.53 11.95 7.73
C GLN A 18 -10.57 10.75 8.70
N GLY A 19 -10.29 9.54 8.21
CA GLY A 19 -10.37 8.29 9.00
C GLY A 19 -9.09 7.94 9.77
N ALA A 20 -7.98 8.63 9.52
CA ALA A 20 -6.71 8.35 10.18
C ALA A 20 -6.66 9.02 11.57
N PRO A 21 -6.13 8.35 12.62
CA PRO A 21 -5.91 8.99 13.92
C PRO A 21 -4.91 10.15 13.84
N TYR A 22 -3.99 10.10 12.88
CA TYR A 22 -3.05 11.16 12.54
C TYR A 22 -2.70 11.10 11.05
N PRO A 23 -2.38 12.24 10.42
CA PRO A 23 -1.96 12.25 9.02
C PRO A 23 -0.59 11.59 8.86
N LEU A 24 -0.40 10.90 7.75
CA LEU A 24 0.91 10.37 7.37
C LEU A 24 1.92 11.50 7.20
N SER A 25 3.07 11.35 7.86
CA SER A 25 4.22 12.25 7.68
C SER A 25 4.73 12.21 6.23
N MET A 26 5.46 13.23 5.81
CA MET A 26 6.06 13.25 4.47
C MET A 26 7.00 12.04 4.26
N LEU A 27 7.76 11.66 5.29
CA LEU A 27 8.66 10.51 5.22
C LEU A 27 7.89 9.19 4.99
N GLN A 28 6.81 8.97 5.73
CA GLN A 28 5.95 7.78 5.53
C GLN A 28 5.33 7.76 4.14
N ARG A 29 4.88 8.90 3.61
CA ARG A 29 4.34 8.98 2.25
C ARG A 29 5.39 8.58 1.20
N LEU A 30 6.62 9.06 1.34
CA LEU A 30 7.72 8.68 0.43
C LEU A 30 8.09 7.20 0.55
N ASP A 31 8.10 6.65 1.77
CA ASP A 31 8.35 5.22 1.98
C ASP A 31 7.28 4.36 1.30
N ILE A 32 6.00 4.67 1.53
CA ILE A 32 4.88 3.97 0.89
C ILE A 32 4.97 4.05 -0.64
N MET A 33 5.25 5.23 -1.20
CA MET A 33 5.43 5.39 -2.65
C MET A 33 6.60 4.55 -3.18
N SER A 34 7.73 4.54 -2.46
CA SER A 34 8.89 3.72 -2.83
C SER A 34 8.56 2.22 -2.80
N ARG A 35 7.85 1.75 -1.77
CA ARG A 35 7.43 0.36 -1.62
C ARG A 35 6.44 -0.06 -2.71
N VAL A 36 5.45 0.78 -3.02
CA VAL A 36 4.50 0.53 -4.13
C VAL A 36 5.25 0.46 -5.47
N ALA A 37 6.17 1.39 -5.73
CA ALA A 37 6.97 1.38 -6.95
C ALA A 37 7.84 0.11 -7.09
N LYS A 38 8.43 -0.36 -5.99
CA LYS A 38 9.18 -1.64 -5.96
C LYS A 38 8.28 -2.85 -6.23
N GLY A 39 7.08 -2.88 -5.65
CA GLY A 39 6.10 -3.93 -5.93
C GLY A 39 5.65 -3.94 -7.39
N LEU A 40 5.43 -2.75 -7.97
CA LEU A 40 5.13 -2.61 -9.40
C LEU A 40 6.28 -3.03 -10.30
N LEU A 41 7.52 -2.66 -9.98
CA LEU A 41 8.71 -3.10 -10.70
C LEU A 41 8.78 -4.63 -10.74
N TYR A 42 8.59 -5.29 -9.59
CA TYR A 42 8.57 -6.74 -9.49
C TYR A 42 7.48 -7.37 -10.38
N LEU A 43 6.27 -6.81 -10.41
CA LEU A 43 5.21 -7.31 -11.31
C LEU A 43 5.57 -7.11 -12.78
N HIS A 44 6.14 -5.96 -13.14
CA HIS A 44 6.50 -5.65 -14.52
C HIS A 44 7.65 -6.52 -15.04
N ASP A 45 8.62 -6.90 -14.20
CA ASP A 45 9.69 -7.86 -14.57
C ASP A 45 9.11 -9.24 -14.93
N LEU A 46 7.92 -9.57 -14.40
CA LEU A 46 7.16 -10.77 -14.73
C LEU A 46 6.17 -10.57 -15.90
N SER A 47 6.21 -9.41 -16.58
CA SER A 47 5.25 -9.00 -17.61
C SER A 47 3.79 -8.94 -17.13
N ILE A 48 3.56 -8.71 -15.84
CA ILE A 48 2.23 -8.58 -15.23
C ILE A 48 1.88 -7.10 -15.06
N VAL A 49 0.75 -6.68 -15.62
CA VAL A 49 0.19 -5.33 -15.39
C VAL A 49 -0.90 -5.42 -14.32
N HIS A 50 -0.76 -4.69 -13.20
CA HIS A 50 -1.74 -4.74 -12.11
C HIS A 50 -3.11 -4.17 -12.50
N ARG A 51 -3.16 -3.11 -13.31
CA ARG A 51 -4.38 -2.43 -13.84
C ARG A 51 -5.34 -1.77 -12.83
N ASP A 52 -5.17 -1.96 -11.53
CA ASP A 52 -6.07 -1.44 -10.49
C ASP A 52 -5.28 -0.88 -9.30
N ILE A 53 -4.26 -0.07 -9.60
CA ILE A 53 -3.46 0.61 -8.59
C ILE A 53 -4.25 1.80 -8.06
N LYS A 54 -4.62 1.72 -6.78
CA LYS A 54 -5.34 2.74 -6.04
C LYS A 54 -5.09 2.58 -4.53
N PRO A 55 -5.36 3.60 -3.70
CA PRO A 55 -5.15 3.52 -2.25
C PRO A 55 -5.85 2.33 -1.58
N ALA A 56 -7.08 2.00 -2.00
CA ALA A 56 -7.85 0.88 -1.45
C ALA A 56 -7.19 -0.51 -1.67
N ASN A 57 -6.29 -0.63 -2.66
CA ASN A 57 -5.57 -1.88 -2.96
C ASN A 57 -4.11 -1.86 -2.44
N THR A 58 -3.74 -0.85 -1.64
CA THR A 58 -2.42 -0.75 -1.02
C THR A 58 -2.56 -1.04 0.47
N LEU A 59 -2.28 -2.26 0.89
CA LEU A 59 -2.41 -2.67 2.30
C LEU A 59 -1.13 -2.35 3.10
N LEU A 60 -1.31 -2.02 4.37
CA LEU A 60 -0.25 -1.58 5.28
C LEU A 60 0.00 -2.61 6.39
N ASP A 61 1.26 -3.04 6.50
CA ASP A 61 1.70 -3.98 7.54
C ASP A 61 1.86 -3.29 8.91
N ALA A 62 2.18 -4.07 9.94
CA ALA A 62 2.38 -3.56 11.30
C ALA A 62 3.68 -2.73 11.49
N LYS A 63 4.58 -2.70 10.51
CA LYS A 63 5.91 -2.05 10.59
C LYS A 63 5.94 -0.66 9.96
N MET A 64 4.76 -0.12 9.65
CA MET A 64 4.57 1.23 9.12
C MET A 64 5.21 2.32 10.00
#